data_AF-A0A6I7X2G0-F1
#
_entry.id   AF-A0A6I7X2G0-F1
#
_cell.length_a   1.000
_cell.length_b   1.000
_cell.length_c   1.000
_cell.angle_alpha   90.00
_cell.angle_beta   90.00
_cell.angle_gamma   90.00
#
_symmetry.space_group_name_H-M   'P 1'
#
loop_
_entity.id
_entity.type
_entity.pdbx_description
1 polymer ?
#
loop_
_entity_poly.entity_id
_entity_poly.type
_entity_poly.pdbx_seq_one_letter_code
_entity_poly.pdbx_strand_id
1 'polypeptide(L)'
;AVLVWNMIGAGLFGFLINPPISLYYLQGLNTTANHAHAALFGVYGMLGLGLMLFCLRGLTDINHWNQNLLKISFWSLNIGLAMMTFLSLLPQGLWQAYASIKHYYAFARSAEFMHSAVMEGLVWARVPGDIIFSVGGFAFAMFVYQAFKKQTN
;
A
#
# COMPACT_ATOMS: atom_id res chain seq x y z
N ALA A 1 -4.24 7.05 -10.81
CA ALA A 1 -3.78 6.41 -9.55
C ALA A 1 -3.55 7.44 -8.44
N VAL A 2 -2.59 8.36 -8.58
CA VAL A 2 -2.23 9.34 -7.51
C VAL A 2 -3.44 10.05 -6.89
N LEU A 3 -4.31 10.67 -7.71
CA LEU A 3 -5.49 11.37 -7.19
C LEU A 3 -6.49 10.45 -6.48
N VAL A 4 -6.65 9.22 -6.96
CA VAL A 4 -7.53 8.22 -6.34
C VAL A 4 -6.99 7.83 -4.97
N TRP A 5 -5.70 7.53 -4.87
CA TRP A 5 -5.06 7.22 -3.60
C TRP A 5 -4.93 8.42 -2.67
N ASN A 6 -4.88 9.64 -3.20
CA ASN A 6 -4.94 10.84 -2.38
C ASN A 6 -6.32 10.98 -1.74
N MET A 7 -7.40 10.76 -2.50
CA MET A 7 -8.75 10.77 -1.97
C MET A 7 -8.98 9.63 -0.96
N ILE A 8 -8.57 8.40 -1.27
CA ILE A 8 -8.83 7.22 -0.42
C ILE A 8 -7.84 7.14 0.75
N GLY A 9 -6.54 7.14 0.44
CA GLY A 9 -5.48 6.98 1.42
C GLY A 9 -5.34 8.19 2.33
N ALA A 10 -5.10 9.37 1.75
CA ALA A 10 -4.90 10.58 2.55
C ALA A 10 -6.24 11.17 3.05
N GLY A 11 -7.25 11.25 2.18
CA GLY A 11 -8.56 11.79 2.51
C GLY A 11 -9.37 10.87 3.43
N LEU A 12 -9.90 9.77 2.90
CA LEU A 12 -10.84 8.90 3.62
C LEU A 12 -10.17 8.23 4.85
N PHE A 13 -9.06 7.53 4.66
CA PHE A 13 -8.40 6.83 5.77
C PHE A 13 -7.66 7.77 6.72
N GLY A 14 -7.16 8.91 6.23
CA GLY A 14 -6.58 9.93 7.10
C GLY A 14 -7.64 10.59 7.97
N PHE A 15 -8.77 10.98 7.38
CA PHE A 15 -9.88 11.55 8.14
C PHE A 15 -10.54 10.54 9.08
N LEU A 16 -10.52 9.24 8.76
CA LEU A 16 -10.99 8.20 9.68
C LEU A 16 -10.26 8.24 11.02
N ILE A 17 -8.94 8.45 11.03
CA ILE A 17 -8.11 8.43 12.24
C ILE A 17 -7.81 9.82 12.82
N ASN A 18 -8.32 10.90 12.22
CA ASN A 18 -7.93 12.27 12.58
C ASN A 18 -8.77 12.92 13.71
N PRO A 19 -10.12 12.81 13.73
CA PRO A 19 -10.92 13.43 14.78
C PRO A 19 -10.45 12.98 16.17
N PRO A 20 -10.31 13.88 17.17
CA PRO A 20 -9.73 13.53 18.46
C PRO A 20 -10.41 12.35 19.15
N ILE A 21 -11.75 12.27 19.07
CA ILE A 21 -12.51 11.15 19.64
C ILE A 21 -12.21 9.82 18.92
N SER A 22 -11.95 9.87 17.62
CA SER A 22 -11.56 8.71 16.83
C SER A 22 -10.13 8.31 17.19
N LEU A 23 -9.20 9.26 17.10
CA LEU A 23 -7.78 9.04 17.37
C LEU A 23 -7.55 8.49 18.79
N TYR A 24 -8.32 8.92 19.79
CA TYR A 24 -8.24 8.39 21.15
C TYR A 24 -8.32 6.85 21.23
N TYR A 25 -9.19 6.22 20.42
CA TYR A 25 -9.35 4.76 20.40
C TYR A 25 -8.47 4.07 19.35
N LEU A 26 -8.09 4.79 18.30
CA LEU A 26 -7.47 4.24 17.09
C LEU A 26 -5.96 4.48 16.98
N GLN A 27 -5.40 5.39 17.76
CA GLN A 27 -3.98 5.72 17.72
C GLN A 27 -3.13 4.48 18.01
N GLY A 28 -2.23 4.13 17.10
CA GLY A 28 -1.36 2.97 17.27
C GLY A 28 -2.01 1.63 16.90
N LEU A 29 -3.18 1.64 16.25
CA LEU A 29 -3.80 0.43 15.68
C LEU A 29 -3.48 0.28 14.18
N ASN A 30 -3.86 -0.85 13.59
CA ASN A 30 -3.61 -1.14 12.17
C ASN A 30 -4.36 -0.20 11.20
N THR A 31 -5.31 0.60 11.67
CA THR A 31 -5.91 1.70 10.89
C THR A 31 -4.88 2.78 10.53
N THR A 32 -3.92 3.08 11.41
CA THR A 32 -2.80 3.97 11.10
C THR A 32 -1.91 3.36 10.03
N ALA A 33 -1.60 2.05 10.13
CA ALA A 33 -0.81 1.36 9.12
C ALA A 33 -1.51 1.34 7.75
N ASN A 34 -2.84 1.13 7.73
CA ASN A 34 -3.67 1.19 6.54
C ASN A 34 -3.58 2.56 5.86
N HIS A 35 -3.80 3.64 6.62
CA HIS A 35 -3.65 5.01 6.14
C HIS A 35 -2.22 5.25 5.61
N ALA A 36 -1.19 4.84 6.37
CA ALA A 36 0.20 5.08 6.02
C ALA A 36 0.58 4.46 4.67
N HIS A 37 0.23 3.19 4.41
CA HIS A 37 0.55 2.56 3.13
C HIS A 37 -0.23 3.20 1.97
N ALA A 38 -1.53 3.42 2.16
CA ALA A 38 -2.39 4.00 1.14
C ALA A 38 -1.99 5.45 0.78
N ALA A 39 -1.60 6.26 1.77
CA ALA A 39 -1.20 7.65 1.56
C ALA A 39 0.26 7.76 1.10
N LEU A 40 1.21 7.13 1.81
CA LEU A 40 2.63 7.25 1.50
C LEU A 40 2.95 6.67 0.13
N PHE A 41 2.65 5.39 -0.09
CA PHE A 41 2.95 4.77 -1.38
C PHE A 41 1.96 5.20 -2.45
N GLY A 42 0.66 5.18 -2.15
CA GLY A 42 -0.38 5.48 -3.14
C GLY A 42 -0.32 6.91 -3.69
N VAL A 43 0.14 7.89 -2.90
CA VAL A 43 0.33 9.27 -3.35
C VAL A 43 1.80 9.52 -3.69
N TYR A 44 2.68 9.54 -2.70
CA TYR A 44 4.07 9.95 -2.90
C TYR A 44 4.91 8.90 -3.61
N GLY A 45 4.70 7.61 -3.35
CA GLY A 45 5.37 6.53 -4.07
C GLY A 45 5.02 6.53 -5.56
N MET A 46 3.73 6.61 -5.90
CA MET A 46 3.25 6.69 -7.28
C MET A 46 3.71 7.97 -7.98
N LEU A 47 3.68 9.11 -7.29
CA LEU A 47 4.23 10.37 -7.81
C LEU A 47 5.73 10.26 -8.08
N GLY A 48 6.48 9.65 -7.15
CA GLY A 48 7.91 9.41 -7.28
C GLY A 48 8.26 8.53 -8.48
N LEU A 49 7.51 7.44 -8.69
CA LEU A 49 7.66 6.59 -9.88
C LEU A 49 7.33 7.35 -11.17
N GLY A 50 6.28 8.18 -11.16
CA GLY A 50 5.90 9.02 -12.29
C GLY A 50 6.99 10.04 -12.66
N LEU A 51 7.55 10.73 -11.66
CA LEU A 51 8.64 11.69 -11.87
C LEU A 51 9.93 10.98 -12.32
N MET A 52 10.21 9.79 -11.77
CA MET A 52 11.33 8.97 -12.22
C MET A 52 11.18 8.60 -13.69
N LEU A 53 10.02 8.13 -14.13
CA LEU A 53 9.74 7.84 -15.54
C LEU A 53 9.88 9.09 -16.41
N PHE A 54 9.43 10.25 -15.94
CA PHE A 54 9.61 11.51 -16.65
C PHE A 54 11.09 11.83 -16.88
N CYS A 55 11.93 11.72 -15.85
CA CYS A 55 13.37 11.92 -15.98
C CYS A 55 14.02 10.87 -16.89
N LEU A 56 13.65 9.59 -16.76
CA LEU A 56 14.17 8.49 -17.57
C LEU A 56 13.88 8.68 -19.06
N ARG A 57 12.74 9.31 -19.40
CA ARG A 57 12.37 9.61 -20.78
C ARG A 57 13.39 10.50 -21.49
N GLY A 58 14.08 11.37 -20.76
CA GLY A 58 15.16 12.22 -21.29
C GLY A 58 16.55 11.56 -21.27
N LEU A 59 16.72 10.46 -20.52
CA LEU A 59 18.01 9.79 -20.31
C LEU A 59 18.15 8.48 -21.10
N THR A 60 17.06 7.95 -21.64
CA THR A 60 17.01 6.63 -22.30
C THR A 60 16.26 6.71 -23.63
N ASP A 61 16.46 5.73 -24.51
CA ASP A 61 15.75 5.68 -25.78
C ASP A 61 14.34 5.09 -25.60
N ILE A 62 13.33 5.92 -25.86
CA ILE A 62 11.91 5.62 -25.68
C ILE A 62 11.45 4.49 -26.62
N ASN A 63 12.08 4.33 -27.78
CA ASN A 63 11.70 3.29 -28.74
C ASN A 63 11.93 1.88 -28.19
N HIS A 64 12.86 1.74 -27.25
CA HIS A 64 13.21 0.46 -26.63
C HIS A 64 12.46 0.20 -25.31
N TRP A 65 11.53 1.08 -24.92
CA TRP A 65 10.79 0.91 -23.67
C TRP A 65 9.79 -0.23 -23.73
N ASN A 66 9.94 -1.18 -22.81
CA ASN A 66 9.02 -2.30 -22.67
C ASN A 66 7.71 -1.86 -21.99
N GLN A 67 6.70 -1.54 -22.81
CA GLN A 67 5.38 -1.09 -22.34
C GLN A 67 4.64 -2.16 -21.53
N ASN A 68 4.90 -3.45 -21.77
CA ASN A 68 4.27 -4.53 -21.02
C ASN A 68 4.74 -4.54 -19.56
N LEU A 69 6.03 -4.33 -19.31
CA LEU A 69 6.58 -4.25 -17.95
C LEU A 69 6.03 -3.04 -17.18
N LEU A 70 5.91 -1.89 -17.84
CA LEU A 70 5.29 -0.70 -17.24
C LEU A 70 3.81 -0.95 -16.90
N LYS A 71 3.06 -1.60 -17.80
CA LYS A 71 1.65 -1.95 -17.55
C LYS A 71 1.51 -2.94 -16.39
N ILE A 72 2.34 -3.98 -16.35
CA ILE A 72 2.36 -4.96 -15.25
C ILE A 72 2.70 -4.26 -13.94
N SER A 73 3.75 -3.43 -13.92
CA SER A 73 4.15 -2.64 -12.76
C SER A 73 2.99 -1.78 -12.25
N PHE A 74 2.40 -0.97 -13.13
CA PHE A 74 1.33 -0.06 -12.76
C PHE A 74 0.14 -0.79 -12.14
N TRP A 75 -0.38 -1.83 -12.79
CA TRP A 75 -1.55 -2.55 -12.29
C TRP A 75 -1.24 -3.36 -11.04
N SER A 76 -0.11 -4.06 -11.00
CA SER A 76 0.26 -4.90 -9.85
C SER A 76 0.52 -4.06 -8.60
N LEU A 77 1.17 -2.89 -8.72
CA LEU A 77 1.37 -1.98 -7.59
C LEU A 77 0.03 -1.41 -7.06
N ASN A 78 -0.91 -1.06 -7.93
CA ASN A 78 -2.22 -0.55 -7.50
C ASN A 78 -3.11 -1.64 -6.90
N ILE A 79 -3.19 -2.80 -7.54
CA ILE A 79 -3.99 -3.94 -7.08
C ILE A 79 -3.40 -4.50 -5.79
N GLY A 80 -2.08 -4.67 -5.73
CA GLY A 80 -1.38 -5.14 -4.53
C GLY A 80 -1.59 -4.20 -3.34
N LEU A 81 -1.50 -2.88 -3.56
CA LEU A 81 -1.79 -1.89 -2.51
C LEU A 81 -3.25 -2.00 -2.05
N ALA A 82 -4.20 -2.07 -2.98
CA ALA A 82 -5.62 -2.24 -2.65
C ALA A 82 -5.89 -3.53 -1.88
N MET A 83 -5.29 -4.64 -2.27
CA MET A 83 -5.43 -5.91 -1.57
C MET A 83 -4.85 -5.83 -0.15
N MET A 84 -3.67 -5.26 0.02
CA MET A 84 -3.06 -5.06 1.34
C MET A 84 -3.95 -4.22 2.25
N THR A 85 -4.52 -3.12 1.72
CA THR A 85 -5.38 -2.22 2.49
C THR A 85 -6.72 -2.86 2.83
N PHE A 86 -7.43 -3.42 1.83
CA PHE A 86 -8.83 -3.83 1.99
C PHE A 86 -9.02 -5.27 2.47
N LEU A 87 -8.08 -6.19 2.20
CA LEU A 87 -8.18 -7.58 2.64
C LEU A 87 -7.61 -7.80 4.05
N SER A 88 -6.67 -6.94 4.47
CA SER A 88 -5.91 -7.15 5.70
C SER A 88 -5.92 -5.93 6.61
N LEU A 89 -5.23 -4.83 6.27
CA LEU A 89 -4.95 -3.76 7.22
C LEU A 89 -6.22 -3.04 7.72
N LEU A 90 -7.17 -2.73 6.83
CA LEU A 90 -8.42 -2.09 7.20
C LEU A 90 -9.29 -3.02 8.07
N PRO A 91 -9.59 -4.28 7.66
CA PRO A 91 -10.31 -5.22 8.52
C PRO A 91 -9.65 -5.42 9.90
N GLN A 92 -8.33 -5.58 9.96
CA GLN A 92 -7.60 -5.70 11.23
C GLN A 92 -7.76 -4.45 12.08
N GLY A 93 -7.59 -3.27 11.48
CA GLY A 93 -7.71 -2.00 12.18
C GLY A 93 -9.12 -1.78 12.73
N LEU A 94 -10.17 -2.12 11.95
CA LEU A 94 -11.56 -2.03 12.40
C LEU A 94 -11.86 -3.03 13.53
N TRP A 95 -11.31 -4.24 13.47
CA TRP A 95 -11.47 -5.23 14.53
C TRP A 95 -10.77 -4.79 15.82
N GLN A 96 -9.54 -4.28 15.73
CA GLN A 96 -8.83 -3.67 16.86
C GLN A 96 -9.59 -2.46 17.42
N ALA A 97 -10.14 -1.61 16.55
CA ALA A 97 -10.92 -0.44 16.97
C ALA A 97 -12.16 -0.85 17.76
N TYR A 98 -12.90 -1.85 17.27
CA TYR A 98 -14.03 -2.41 17.98
C TYR A 98 -13.64 -2.94 19.36
N ALA A 99 -12.53 -3.67 19.46
CA ALA A 99 -12.03 -4.19 20.73
C ALA A 99 -11.58 -3.07 21.69
N SER A 100 -10.94 -2.03 21.16
CA SER A 100 -10.48 -0.85 21.92
C SER A 100 -11.66 -0.08 22.53
N ILE A 101 -12.74 0.10 21.75
CA ILE A 101 -13.95 0.80 22.19
C ILE A 101 -14.76 -0.05 23.17
N LYS A 102 -14.90 -1.36 22.92
CA LYS A 102 -15.75 -2.25 23.72
C LYS A 102 -15.13 -2.63 25.07
N HIS A 103 -13.81 -2.83 25.10
CA HIS A 103 -13.10 -3.29 26.28
C HIS A 103 -12.20 -2.17 26.81
N TYR A 104 -10.98 -2.09 26.30
CA TYR A 104 -10.02 -1.04 26.60
C TYR A 104 -8.86 -1.13 25.61
N TYR A 105 -8.12 -0.04 25.44
CA TYR A 105 -7.04 0.03 24.44
C TYR A 105 -5.97 -1.07 24.61
N ALA A 106 -5.55 -1.36 25.84
CA ALA A 106 -4.55 -2.40 26.10
C ALA A 106 -5.03 -3.81 25.71
N PHE A 107 -6.35 -4.08 25.72
CA PHE A 107 -6.90 -5.35 25.26
C PHE A 107 -6.74 -5.51 23.75
N ALA A 108 -7.00 -4.45 22.97
CA ALA A 108 -6.82 -4.47 21.51
C ALA A 108 -5.35 -4.69 21.07
N ARG A 109 -4.41 -4.55 22.00
CA ARG A 109 -2.96 -4.77 21.81
C ARG A 109 -2.42 -5.99 22.56
N SER A 110 -3.29 -6.73 23.26
CA SER A 110 -2.91 -7.93 24.03
C SER A 110 -2.48 -9.07 23.11
N ALA A 111 -1.64 -9.97 23.63
CA ALA A 111 -1.18 -11.14 22.86
C ALA A 111 -2.36 -12.07 22.53
N GLU A 112 -3.30 -12.23 23.46
CA GLU A 112 -4.50 -13.04 23.29
C GLU A 112 -5.38 -12.55 22.14
N PHE A 113 -5.52 -11.22 22.00
CA PHE A 113 -6.28 -10.64 20.89
C PHE A 113 -5.52 -10.73 19.56
N MET A 114 -4.22 -10.43 19.57
CA MET A 114 -3.37 -10.42 18.37
C MET A 114 -3.16 -11.82 17.78
N HIS A 115 -3.13 -12.86 18.63
CA HIS A 115 -3.03 -14.27 18.23
C HIS A 115 -4.40 -14.97 18.16
N SER A 116 -5.50 -14.20 18.16
CA SER A 116 -6.82 -14.76 17.90
C SER A 116 -6.90 -15.28 16.45
N ALA A 117 -7.69 -16.33 16.23
CA ALA A 117 -7.84 -16.95 14.91
C ALA A 117 -8.26 -15.93 13.82
N VAL A 118 -9.05 -14.92 14.19
CA VAL A 118 -9.46 -13.85 13.28
C VAL A 118 -8.28 -12.96 12.89
N MET A 119 -7.44 -12.53 13.85
CA MET A 119 -6.26 -11.71 13.54
C MET A 119 -5.23 -12.47 12.72
N GLU A 120 -4.93 -13.71 13.07
CA GLU A 120 -4.01 -14.53 12.27
C GLU A 120 -4.54 -14.75 10.85
N GLY A 121 -5.83 -15.02 10.70
CA GLY A 121 -6.48 -15.13 9.38
C GLY A 121 -6.33 -13.87 8.55
N LEU A 122 -6.56 -12.68 9.13
CA LEU A 122 -6.38 -11.42 8.43
C LEU A 122 -4.91 -11.07 8.16
N VAL A 123 -3.97 -11.53 8.98
CA VAL A 123 -2.53 -11.37 8.73
C VAL A 123 -2.14 -12.19 7.49
N TRP A 124 -2.61 -13.44 7.41
CA TRP A 124 -2.37 -14.27 6.23
C TRP A 124 -3.09 -13.78 4.97
N ALA A 125 -4.28 -13.17 5.12
CA ALA A 125 -4.99 -12.52 4.01
C ALA A 125 -4.19 -11.37 3.36
N ARG A 126 -3.14 -10.86 4.03
CA ARG A 126 -2.21 -9.86 3.47
C ARG A 126 -1.30 -10.43 2.40
N VAL A 127 -0.83 -11.67 2.59
CA VAL A 127 0.25 -12.28 1.79
C VAL A 127 -0.04 -12.26 0.29
N PRO A 128 -1.26 -12.57 -0.20
CA PRO A 128 -1.56 -12.45 -1.63
C PRO A 128 -1.38 -11.04 -2.19
N GLY A 129 -1.77 -10.01 -1.42
CA GLY A 129 -1.59 -8.61 -1.80
C GLY A 129 -0.11 -8.22 -1.85
N ASP A 130 0.67 -8.66 -0.85
CA ASP A 130 2.11 -8.42 -0.78
C ASP A 130 2.84 -9.06 -1.98
N ILE A 131 2.49 -10.30 -2.36
CA ILE A 131 3.06 -10.99 -3.53
C ILE A 131 2.80 -10.19 -4.82
N ILE A 132 1.56 -9.78 -5.05
CA ILE A 132 1.19 -9.00 -6.25
C ILE A 132 1.91 -7.66 -6.27
N PHE A 133 1.99 -6.98 -5.11
CA PHE A 133 2.72 -5.73 -4.99
C PHE A 133 4.21 -5.90 -5.32
N SER A 134 4.85 -6.94 -4.79
CA SER A 134 6.25 -7.28 -5.08
C SER A 134 6.48 -7.54 -6.56
N VAL A 135 5.60 -8.28 -7.25
CA VAL A 135 5.68 -8.48 -8.71
C VAL A 135 5.71 -7.14 -9.45
N GLY A 136 4.89 -6.17 -9.01
CA GLY A 136 4.90 -4.83 -9.58
C GLY A 136 6.22 -4.09 -9.40
N GLY A 137 6.79 -4.14 -8.19
CA GLY A 137 8.10 -3.55 -7.89
C GLY A 137 9.24 -4.18 -8.70
N PHE A 138 9.25 -5.51 -8.81
CA PHE A 138 10.23 -6.23 -9.64
C PHE A 138 10.07 -5.90 -11.13
N ALA A 139 8.85 -5.85 -11.65
CA ALA A 139 8.60 -5.48 -13.04
C ALA A 139 9.11 -4.08 -13.36
N PHE A 140 8.93 -3.12 -12.43
CA PHE A 140 9.47 -1.78 -12.57
C PHE A 140 11.00 -1.76 -12.56
N ALA A 141 11.63 -2.45 -11.61
CA ALA A 141 13.10 -2.55 -11.54
C ALA A 141 13.68 -3.18 -12.82
N MET A 142 13.05 -4.23 -13.34
CA MET A 142 13.44 -4.87 -14.60
C MET A 142 13.24 -3.97 -15.81
N PHE A 143 12.20 -3.13 -15.81
CA PHE A 143 12.02 -2.09 -16.84
C PHE A 143 13.17 -1.08 -16.80
N VAL A 144 13.50 -0.53 -15.62
CA VAL A 144 14.58 0.45 -15.47
C VAL A 144 15.91 -0.15 -15.92
N TYR A 145 16.21 -1.39 -15.52
CA TYR A 145 17.40 -2.10 -15.97
C TYR A 145 17.47 -2.24 -17.50
N GLN A 146 16.36 -2.63 -18.15
CA GLN A 146 16.30 -2.75 -19.61
C GLN A 146 16.43 -1.39 -20.32
N ALA A 147 15.90 -0.32 -19.74
CA ALA A 147 15.98 1.02 -20.31
C ALA A 147 17.42 1.56 -20.39
N PHE A 148 18.30 1.14 -19.47
CA PHE A 148 19.72 1.52 -19.49
C PHE A 148 20.64 0.53 -20.20
N LYS A 149 20.21 -0.71 -20.41
CA LYS A 149 21.02 -1.70 -21.12
C LYS A 149 21.13 -1.30 -22.58
N LYS A 150 22.32 -0.87 -23.02
CA LYS A 150 22.64 -0.65 -24.44
C LYS A 150 22.28 -1.92 -25.22
N GLN A 151 21.31 -1.82 -26.13
CA GLN A 151 21.11 -2.84 -27.14
C GLN A 151 22.18 -2.62 -28.21
N THR A 152 23.21 -3.47 -28.21
CA THR A 152 24.08 -3.65 -29.38
C THR A 152 23.19 -4.16 -30.51
N ASN A 153 23.11 -3.37 -31.59
CA ASN A 153 22.49 -3.73 -32.87
C ASN A 153 22.93 -5.11 -33.35
#